data_AF-A0A927T6K8-F1
#
_entry.id   AF-A0A927T6K8-F1
#
_cell.length_a   1.000
_cell.length_b   1.000
_cell.length_c   1.000
_cell.angle_alpha   90.00
_cell.angle_beta   90.00
_cell.angle_gamma   90.00
#
_symmetry.space_group_name_H-M   'P 1'
#
loop_
_entity.id
_entity.type
_entity.pdbx_description
1 polymer ?
#
loop_
_entity_poly.entity_id
_entity_poly.type
_entity_poly.pdbx_seq_one_letter_code
_entity_poly.pdbx_strand_id
1 'polypeptide(L)' 'MGFKAGDTVFTVESNRFIREAEVRSCTGGIYLIKFKDNGGGIKLKELRLFATEADAEASIPKTKPKYRSPYE' A
#
# COMPACT_ATOMS: atom_id res chain seq x y z
N MET A 1 9.05 -9.95 -10.24
CA MET A 1 9.48 -10.53 -8.94
C MET A 1 8.47 -10.05 -7.93
N GLY A 2 7.57 -10.94 -7.52
CA GLY A 2 6.49 -10.60 -6.59
C GLY A 2 6.89 -10.87 -5.15
N PHE A 3 6.12 -10.33 -4.21
CA PHE A 3 6.29 -10.62 -2.79
C PHE A 3 5.91 -12.08 -2.48
N LYS A 4 6.57 -12.71 -1.51
CA LYS A 4 6.27 -14.10 -1.11
C LYS A 4 5.44 -14.12 0.17
N ALA A 5 4.78 -15.24 0.45
CA ALA A 5 4.16 -15.42 1.75
C ALA A 5 5.25 -15.41 2.85
N GLY A 6 5.04 -14.62 3.90
CA GLY A 6 5.98 -14.35 4.99
C GLY A 6 6.84 -13.09 4.81
N ASP A 7 6.80 -12.44 3.64
CA ASP A 7 7.51 -11.17 3.45
C ASP A 7 6.83 -10.02 4.21
N THR A 8 7.65 -9.14 4.76
CA THR A 8 7.18 -7.86 5.32
C THR A 8 7.11 -6.83 4.21
N VAL A 9 5.97 -6.17 4.09
CA VAL A 9 5.66 -5.20 3.06
C VAL A 9 5.03 -3.96 3.68
N PHE A 10 5.21 -2.83 3.00
CA PHE A 10 4.62 -1.57 3.38
C PHE A 10 3.51 -1.21 2.41
N THR A 11 2.41 -0.66 2.92
CA THR A 11 1.31 -0.15 2.11
C THR A 11 0.94 1.24 2.58
N VAL A 12 0.42 2.04 1.65
CA VAL A 12 -0.09 3.38 1.96
C VAL A 12 -1.61 3.32 2.06
N GLU A 13 -2.12 3.52 3.27
CA GLU A 13 -3.54 3.68 3.55
C GLU A 13 -3.98 5.13 3.32
N SER A 14 -5.07 5.32 2.58
CA SER A 14 -5.66 6.63 2.29
C SER A 14 -4.69 7.67 1.69
N ASN A 15 -3.62 7.22 1.02
CA ASN A 15 -2.55 8.08 0.51
C ASN A 15 -1.92 8.99 1.58
N ARG A 16 -1.98 8.59 2.87
CA ARG A 16 -1.56 9.44 3.99
C ARG A 16 -0.77 8.69 5.05
N PHE A 17 -1.10 7.41 5.29
CA PHE A 17 -0.50 6.63 6.36
C PHE A 17 0.25 5.45 5.78
N ILE A 18 1.52 5.31 6.14
CA ILE A 18 2.31 4.12 5.83
C ILE A 18 2.01 3.08 6.90
N ARG A 19 1.71 1.86 6.49
CA ARG A 19 1.47 0.73 7.41
C ARG A 19 2.31 -0.47 7.02
N GLU A 20 2.89 -1.09 8.05
CA GLU A 20 3.61 -2.36 7.93
C GLU A 20 2.63 -3.54 7.96
N ALA A 21 2.81 -4.47 7.03
CA ALA A 21 2.01 -5.67 6.91
C ALA A 21 2.86 -6.87 6.49
N GLU A 22 2.36 -8.07 6.75
CA GLU A 22 2.96 -9.32 6.30
C GLU A 22 2.13 -9.94 5.18
N VAL A 23 2.77 -10.41 4.11
CA VAL A 23 2.09 -11.13 3.04
C VAL A 23 1.73 -12.52 3.52
N ARG A 24 0.44 -12.85 3.54
CA ARG A 24 -0.03 -14.19 3.88
C ARG A 24 -0.11 -15.11 2.66
N SER A 25 -0.44 -14.55 1.49
CA SER A 25 -0.58 -15.30 0.24
C SER A 25 -0.61 -14.37 -0.97
N CYS A 26 -0.16 -14.85 -2.11
CA CYS A 26 -0.27 -14.18 -3.40
C CYS A 26 -0.99 -15.09 -4.41
N THR A 27 -2.03 -14.60 -5.07
CA THR A 27 -2.76 -15.36 -6.10
C THR A 27 -3.19 -14.40 -7.21
N GLY A 28 -2.79 -14.68 -8.45
CA GLY A 28 -3.24 -13.93 -9.63
C GLY A 28 -2.92 -12.42 -9.58
N GLY A 29 -1.77 -12.03 -9.01
CA GLY A 29 -1.38 -10.62 -8.85
C GLY A 29 -2.09 -9.87 -7.72
N ILE A 30 -2.86 -10.58 -6.90
CA ILE A 30 -3.49 -10.09 -5.67
C ILE A 30 -2.77 -10.69 -4.48
N TYR A 31 -2.41 -9.83 -3.53
CA TYR A 31 -1.68 -10.17 -2.32
C TYR A 31 -2.60 -9.98 -1.13
N LEU A 32 -2.79 -11.06 -0.36
CA LEU A 32 -3.44 -10.99 0.93
C LEU A 32 -2.38 -10.60 1.95
N ILE A 33 -2.50 -9.39 2.49
CA ILE A 33 -1.62 -8.88 3.54
C ILE A 33 -2.36 -8.84 4.88
N LYS A 34 -1.62 -8.99 5.96
CA LYS A 34 -2.09 -8.85 7.34
C LYS A 34 -1.32 -7.73 8.03
N PHE A 35 -2.03 -6.72 8.50
CA PHE A 35 -1.44 -5.61 9.25
C PHE A 35 -0.93 -6.10 10.60
N LYS A 36 0.28 -5.67 10.98
CA LYS A 36 0.83 -5.99 12.32
C LYS A 36 0.14 -5.21 13.43
N ASP A 37 -0.35 -4.00 13.13
CA ASP A 37 -0.93 -3.08 14.11
C ASP A 37 -2.24 -3.58 14.73
N ASN A 38 -3.19 -4.01 13.89
CA ASN A 38 -4.55 -4.32 14.34
C ASN A 38 -5.04 -5.73 13.95
N GLY A 39 -4.15 -6.57 13.40
CA GLY A 39 -4.46 -7.92 12.96
C GLY A 39 -5.43 -8.04 11.78
N GLY A 40 -5.95 -6.92 11.27
CA GLY A 40 -6.81 -6.86 10.09
C GLY A 40 -6.07 -7.30 8.82
N GLY A 41 -6.80 -7.90 7.88
CA GLY A 41 -6.23 -8.36 6.61
C GLY A 41 -6.97 -7.74 5.42
N ILE A 42 -6.22 -7.36 4.39
CA ILE A 42 -6.77 -6.81 3.14
C ILE A 42 -6.09 -7.44 1.93
N LYS A 43 -6.80 -7.47 0.81
CA LYS A 43 -6.27 -7.90 -0.49
C LYS A 43 -5.90 -6.67 -1.31
N LEU A 44 -4.64 -6.57 -1.72
CA LEU A 44 -4.13 -5.47 -2.53
C LEU A 44 -3.43 -5.99 -3.79
N LYS A 45 -3.29 -5.13 -4.80
CA LYS A 45 -2.45 -5.41 -5.98
C LYS A 45 -0.99 -5.12 -5.66
N GLU A 46 -0.09 -5.74 -6.42
CA GLU A 46 1.36 -5.51 -6.33
C GLU A 46 1.72 -4.02 -6.35
N LEU A 47 1.07 -3.23 -7.21
CA LEU A 47 1.31 -1.80 -7.39
C LEU A 47 1.07 -0.93 -6.15
N ARG A 48 0.43 -1.47 -5.11
CA ARG A 48 0.16 -0.75 -3.85
C ARG A 48 0.99 -1.30 -2.68
N LEU A 49 1.84 -2.29 -2.95
CA LEU A 49 2.76 -2.86 -1.98
C LEU A 49 4.17 -2.38 -2.29
N PHE A 50 4.85 -1.96 -1.25
CA PHE A 50 6.19 -1.39 -1.31
C PHE A 50 7.13 -2.24 -0.45
N ALA A 51 8.35 -2.42 -0.92
CA ALA A 51 9.36 -3.19 -0.17
C ALA A 51 9.93 -2.39 1.02
N THR A 52 9.87 -1.06 0.97
CA THR A 52 10.42 -0.17 2.01
C THR A 52 9.48 0.98 2.31
N GLU A 53 9.59 1.55 3.52
CA GLU A 53 8.83 2.74 3.92
C GLU A 53 9.17 3.96 3.05
N ALA A 54 10.44 4.11 2.64
CA ALA A 54 10.89 5.21 1.80
C ALA A 54 10.19 5.21 0.43
N ASP A 55 10.02 4.02 -0.16
CA ASP A 55 9.32 3.83 -1.44
C ASP A 55 7.81 4.11 -1.29
N ALA A 56 7.24 3.68 -0.15
CA ALA A 56 5.85 4.01 0.20
C ALA A 56 5.64 5.54 0.36
N GLU A 57 6.57 6.24 1.01
CA GLU A 57 6.50 7.70 1.14
C GLU A 57 6.61 8.41 -0.21
N ALA A 58 7.47 7.92 -1.10
CA ALA A 58 7.60 8.46 -2.45
C ALA A 58 6.31 8.30 -3.27
N SER A 59 5.52 7.25 -2.99
CA SER A 59 4.22 7.04 -3.62
C SER A 59 3.12 7.98 -3.10
N ILE A 60 3.30 8.65 -1.96
CA ILE A 60 2.32 9.59 -1.43
C ILE A 60 2.37 10.88 -2.27
N PRO A 61 1.29 11.27 -2.97
CA PRO A 61 1.28 12.49 -3.75
C PRO A 61 1.43 13.71 -2.82
N LYS A 62 2.58 14.37 -2.90
CA LYS A 62 2.88 15.59 -2.10
C LYS A 62 2.11 16.83 -2.58
N THR A 63 1.42 16.74 -3.71
CA THR A 63 0.64 17.86 -4.27
C THR A 63 -0.81 17.77 -3.83
N LYS A 64 -1.35 18.89 -3.31
CA LYS A 64 -2.79 19.02 -3.08
C LYS A 64 -3.49 18.86 -4.44
N PRO A 65 -4.59 18.10 -4.55
CA PRO A 65 -5.36 18.09 -5.78
C PRO A 65 -5.69 19.55 -6.10
N LYS A 66 -5.27 20.04 -7.27
CA LYS A 66 -5.71 21.33 -7.77
C LYS A 66 -7.22 21.21 -7.95
N TYR A 67 -7.97 21.77 -7.02
CA TYR A 67 -9.42 21.90 -7.14
C TYR A 67 -9.66 22.79 -8.37
N ARG A 68 -10.06 22.17 -9.48
CA ARG A 68 -10.59 22.92 -10.62
C ARG A 68 -12.02 23.23 -10.26
N SER A 69 -12.28 24.49 -9.94
CA SER A 69 -13.65 24.94 -9.75
C SER A 69 -14.39 24.73 -11.09
N PRO A 70 -15.63 24.23 -11.08
CA PRO A 70 -16.44 24.13 -12.31
C PRO A 70 -16.79 25.46 -12.98
N TYR A 71 -16.35 26.59 -12.39
CA TYR A 71 -16.62 27.96 -12.85
C TYR A 71 -15.35 28.71 -13.27
N GLU A 72 -14.22 28.01 -13.41
CA GLU A 72 -13.03 28.49 -14.14
C GLU A 72 -13.15 28.13 -15.62
#